data_AF-A0A0F3PQH1-F1
#
_entry.id   AF-A0A0F3PQH1-F1
#
_cell.length_a   1.000
_cell.length_b   1.000
_cell.length_c   1.000
_cell.angle_alpha   90.00
_cell.angle_beta   90.00
_cell.angle_gamma   90.00
#
_symmetry.space_group_name_H-M   'P 1'
#
loop_
_entity.id
_entity.type
_entity.pdbx_description
1 polymer ?
#
loop_
_entity_poly.entity_id
_entity_poly.type
_entity_poly.pdbx_seq_one_letter_code
_entity_poly.pdbx_strand_id
1 'polypeptide(L)'
;MTKKGGSGGSQFGKYAGETANSSGASKAEVAVCGAASNHSSGGSTVAETLKNFVSATLKGDGSKNWPTSTIAASNGGTPTPVTNDNAKAVATDLVALNSDEKTIVAGLLAKTIEGGEVVEIRAVSSTSVMVNACYDLLSEGLGVVPYACVGLGGNFVGVVDGHITPKLAYRLKAGLSYQNLRDRYSCVVGYV
;
A
#
# COMPACT_ATOMS: atom_id res chain seq x y z
N MET A 1 3.87 23.45 6.73
CA MET A 1 3.60 24.18 8.01
C MET A 1 2.92 25.52 7.70
N THR A 2 2.09 26.08 8.60
CA THR A 2 1.42 27.38 8.32
C THR A 2 2.42 28.53 8.24
N LYS A 3 2.03 29.59 7.54
CA LYS A 3 2.89 30.75 7.25
C LYS A 3 2.35 32.01 7.94
N LYS A 4 3.22 33.01 8.11
CA LYS A 4 2.84 34.35 8.55
C LYS A 4 2.17 35.13 7.41
N GLY A 5 1.28 36.05 7.75
CA GLY A 5 0.67 36.96 6.78
C GLY A 5 1.64 38.02 6.29
N GLY A 6 2.01 37.96 5.01
CA GLY A 6 2.86 38.96 4.35
C GLY A 6 4.24 39.20 4.98
N SER A 7 5.01 40.10 4.38
CA SER A 7 6.35 40.49 4.86
C SER A 7 6.21 41.46 6.04
N GLY A 8 5.81 40.94 7.21
CA GLY A 8 5.56 41.74 8.43
C GLY A 8 4.55 41.12 9.41
N GLY A 9 3.92 39.99 9.06
CA GLY A 9 2.92 39.35 9.91
C GLY A 9 3.44 38.97 11.30
N SER A 10 2.69 39.35 12.32
CA SER A 10 2.97 39.01 13.72
C SER A 10 2.57 37.57 14.07
N GLN A 11 1.67 36.96 13.30
CA GLN A 11 1.05 35.67 13.60
C GLN A 11 1.01 34.73 12.39
N PHE A 12 0.97 33.43 12.68
CA PHE A 12 0.78 32.35 11.71
C PHE A 12 -0.71 32.02 11.55
N GLY A 13 -1.07 31.46 10.39
CA GLY A 13 -2.39 30.85 10.23
C GLY A 13 -2.62 29.75 11.26
N LYS A 14 -3.82 29.70 11.84
CA LYS A 14 -4.24 28.67 12.80
C LYS A 14 -5.12 27.65 12.10
N TYR A 15 -4.77 26.36 12.19
CA TYR A 15 -5.61 25.33 11.56
C TYR A 15 -6.99 25.23 12.23
N ALA A 16 -8.02 25.14 11.40
CA ALA A 16 -9.40 24.98 11.83
C ALA A 16 -10.18 24.11 10.84
N GLY A 17 -11.43 23.81 11.19
CA GLY A 17 -12.32 23.02 10.34
C GLY A 17 -12.80 23.75 9.09
N GLU A 18 -12.69 25.08 9.04
CA GLU A 18 -13.09 25.93 7.91
C GLU A 18 -12.17 27.14 7.85
N THR A 19 -11.94 27.68 6.66
CA THR A 19 -11.15 28.91 6.48
C THR A 19 -12.01 30.12 6.85
N ALA A 20 -11.64 30.80 7.93
CA ALA A 20 -12.15 32.10 8.36
C ALA A 20 -10.97 33.07 8.49
N ASN A 21 -10.54 33.60 7.33
CA ASN A 21 -9.31 34.35 7.15
C ASN A 21 -9.49 35.49 6.11
N SER A 22 -10.67 36.13 6.11
CA SER A 22 -10.90 37.33 5.28
C SER A 22 -10.32 38.55 5.95
N SER A 23 -9.95 39.58 5.19
CA SER A 23 -9.46 40.86 5.72
C SER A 23 -10.41 41.54 6.73
N GLY A 24 -11.71 41.27 6.69
CA GLY A 24 -12.71 41.78 7.66
C GLY A 24 -12.92 40.90 8.90
N ALA A 25 -12.32 39.71 8.96
CA ALA A 25 -12.50 38.77 10.06
C ALA A 25 -11.49 39.03 11.20
N SER A 26 -11.90 39.06 12.47
CA SER A 26 -10.92 39.12 13.59
C SER A 26 -10.23 37.76 13.87
N LYS A 27 -10.06 36.93 12.85
CA LYS A 27 -9.61 35.54 12.93
C LYS A 27 -8.62 35.23 11.80
N ALA A 28 -7.66 34.35 12.08
CA ALA A 28 -6.71 33.84 11.11
C ALA A 28 -6.80 32.31 10.97
N GLU A 29 -8.03 31.80 10.87
CA GLU A 29 -8.31 30.36 10.82
C GLU A 29 -8.23 29.86 9.37
N VAL A 30 -7.47 28.80 9.14
CA VAL A 30 -7.23 28.25 7.79
C VAL A 30 -7.52 26.75 7.76
N ALA A 31 -8.19 26.29 6.71
CA ALA A 31 -8.43 24.87 6.44
C ALA A 31 -7.58 24.32 5.28
N VAL A 32 -6.63 25.12 4.77
CA VAL A 32 -5.68 24.70 3.73
C VAL A 32 -4.31 24.46 4.34
N CYS A 33 -3.70 23.30 4.04
CA CYS A 33 -2.36 22.96 4.50
C CYS A 33 -1.34 24.02 4.05
N GLY A 34 -0.59 24.55 5.00
CA GLY A 34 0.46 25.54 4.74
C GLY A 34 -0.02 26.95 4.42
N ALA A 35 -1.32 27.23 4.58
CA ALA A 35 -1.86 28.56 4.37
C ALA A 35 -1.29 29.61 5.35
N ALA A 36 -1.30 30.86 4.90
CA ALA A 36 -0.83 32.00 5.68
C ALA A 36 -1.99 32.64 6.47
N SER A 37 -1.68 33.32 7.58
CA SER A 37 -2.65 34.27 8.15
C SER A 37 -2.88 35.41 7.17
N ASN A 38 -4.08 35.98 7.20
CA ASN A 38 -4.39 37.26 6.58
C ASN A 38 -4.67 38.34 7.64
N HIS A 39 -4.34 38.02 8.89
CA HIS A 39 -4.58 38.84 10.07
C HIS A 39 -3.37 38.87 11.00
N SER A 40 -3.28 39.99 11.72
CA SER A 40 -2.30 40.24 12.77
C SER A 40 -2.77 39.79 14.17
N SER A 41 -4.03 39.36 14.27
CA SER A 41 -4.67 38.84 15.49
C SER A 41 -5.51 37.58 15.19
N GLY A 42 -5.81 36.79 16.22
CA GLY A 42 -6.63 35.58 16.08
C GLY A 42 -5.94 34.38 15.39
N GLY A 43 -4.64 34.48 15.11
CA GLY A 43 -3.79 33.39 14.61
C GLY A 43 -2.97 32.72 15.70
N SER A 44 -2.03 31.87 15.28
CA SER A 44 -1.08 31.21 16.17
C SER A 44 0.21 32.02 16.31
N THR A 45 0.82 32.01 17.48
CA THR A 45 2.14 32.65 17.71
C THR A 45 3.29 31.79 17.19
N VAL A 46 3.03 30.52 16.92
CA VAL A 46 3.97 29.54 16.37
C VAL A 46 3.43 28.94 15.07
N ALA A 47 4.31 28.47 14.20
CA ALA A 47 3.89 27.79 12.99
C ALA A 47 3.17 26.48 13.32
N GLU A 48 1.98 26.27 12.76
CA GLU A 48 1.23 25.04 12.95
C GLU A 48 1.79 23.94 12.03
N THR A 49 1.96 22.74 12.60
CA THR A 49 2.57 21.59 11.91
C THR A 49 1.52 20.66 11.30
N LEU A 50 1.95 19.63 10.57
CA LEU A 50 1.05 18.63 9.99
C LEU A 50 0.16 17.96 11.06
N LYS A 51 0.66 17.73 12.28
CA LYS A 51 -0.14 17.18 13.38
C LYS A 51 -1.38 18.04 13.68
N ASN A 52 -1.22 19.36 13.67
CA ASN A 52 -2.29 20.30 13.96
C ASN A 52 -3.29 20.40 12.80
N PHE A 53 -2.81 20.25 11.57
CA PHE A 53 -3.67 20.12 10.38
C PHE A 53 -4.55 18.87 10.48
N VAL A 54 -3.94 17.71 10.78
CA VAL A 54 -4.68 16.45 10.92
C VAL A 54 -5.72 16.54 12.03
N SER A 55 -5.38 17.11 13.19
CA SER A 55 -6.31 17.19 14.32
C SER A 55 -7.44 18.22 14.10
N ALA A 56 -7.10 19.43 13.68
CA ALA A 56 -8.06 20.55 13.64
C ALA A 56 -8.83 20.62 12.31
N THR A 57 -8.15 20.36 11.19
CA THR A 57 -8.70 20.49 9.84
C THR A 57 -9.26 19.18 9.32
N LEU A 58 -8.57 18.05 9.56
CA LEU A 58 -9.02 16.72 9.12
C LEU A 58 -9.87 15.97 10.15
N LYS A 59 -10.10 16.54 11.34
CA LYS A 59 -10.83 15.91 12.46
C LYS A 59 -10.24 14.57 12.94
N GLY A 60 -8.97 14.33 12.64
CA GLY A 60 -8.24 13.12 13.03
C GLY A 60 -8.43 11.93 12.11
N ASP A 61 -9.58 11.79 11.44
CA ASP A 61 -9.94 10.67 10.58
C ASP A 61 -9.90 11.00 9.07
N GLY A 62 -9.67 12.25 8.69
CA GLY A 62 -9.71 12.67 7.28
C GLY A 62 -11.11 12.93 6.75
N SER A 63 -12.16 12.80 7.57
CA SER A 63 -13.56 12.93 7.14
C SER A 63 -13.94 14.34 6.68
N LYS A 64 -13.18 15.36 7.10
CA LYS A 64 -13.41 16.76 6.74
C LYS A 64 -12.18 17.36 6.07
N ASN A 65 -12.40 18.22 5.07
CA ASN A 65 -11.38 18.96 4.32
C ASN A 65 -10.36 18.14 3.51
N TRP A 66 -10.57 16.83 3.37
CA TRP A 66 -9.81 15.98 2.45
C TRP A 66 -10.70 15.54 1.27
N PRO A 67 -10.24 15.63 0.02
CA PRO A 67 -9.01 16.26 -0.47
C PRO A 67 -9.12 17.79 -0.65
N THR A 68 -10.32 18.35 -0.49
CA THR A 68 -10.63 19.77 -0.76
C THR A 68 -11.02 20.50 0.53
N SER A 69 -10.50 21.71 0.75
CA SER A 69 -10.79 22.52 1.93
C SER A 69 -12.21 23.12 1.94
N THR A 70 -12.62 23.65 3.09
CA THR A 70 -13.92 24.30 3.29
C THR A 70 -13.69 25.75 3.72
N ILE A 71 -14.52 26.66 3.23
CA ILE A 71 -14.53 28.06 3.64
C ILE A 71 -15.73 28.34 4.54
N ALA A 72 -15.55 29.18 5.55
CA ALA A 72 -16.65 29.57 6.42
C ALA A 72 -17.68 30.42 5.64
N ALA A 73 -18.97 30.14 5.82
CA ALA A 73 -20.05 30.89 5.18
C ALA A 73 -20.07 32.37 5.58
N SER A 74 -19.68 32.67 6.83
CA SER A 74 -19.51 34.02 7.36
C SER A 74 -18.05 34.22 7.72
N ASN A 75 -17.47 35.37 7.35
CA ASN A 75 -16.04 35.67 7.55
C ASN A 75 -15.07 34.74 6.79
N GLY A 76 -15.58 33.99 5.81
CA GLY A 76 -14.78 33.23 4.85
C GLY A 76 -13.77 34.13 4.15
N GLY A 77 -12.58 33.62 3.86
CA GLY A 77 -11.54 34.39 3.20
C GLY A 77 -10.51 33.54 2.49
N THR A 78 -9.29 34.05 2.38
CA THR A 78 -8.23 33.40 1.61
C THR A 78 -7.51 32.33 2.42
N PRO A 79 -7.14 31.18 1.82
CA PRO A 79 -7.43 30.77 0.45
C PRO A 79 -8.88 30.26 0.28
N THR A 80 -9.47 30.54 -0.88
CA THR A 80 -10.76 29.97 -1.29
C THR A 80 -10.58 28.50 -1.68
N PRO A 81 -11.56 27.63 -1.43
CA PRO A 81 -11.48 26.22 -1.79
C PRO A 81 -11.31 26.03 -3.29
N VAL A 82 -10.31 25.24 -3.66
CA VAL A 82 -10.11 24.75 -5.02
C VAL A 82 -10.11 23.23 -4.96
N THR A 83 -10.69 22.58 -5.96
CA THR A 83 -10.71 21.11 -6.04
C THR A 83 -9.32 20.52 -5.79
N ASN A 84 -9.22 19.65 -4.79
CA ASN A 84 -8.00 18.97 -4.35
C ASN A 84 -6.87 19.89 -3.83
N ASP A 85 -7.20 21.09 -3.35
CA ASP A 85 -6.21 22.04 -2.83
C ASP A 85 -5.34 21.47 -1.70
N ASN A 86 -5.93 20.77 -0.73
CA ASN A 86 -5.21 20.14 0.37
C ASN A 86 -4.34 18.98 -0.10
N ALA A 87 -4.85 18.14 -0.99
CA ALA A 87 -4.05 17.06 -1.57
C ALA A 87 -2.84 17.61 -2.34
N LYS A 88 -3.02 18.69 -3.11
CA LYS A 88 -1.94 19.36 -3.84
C LYS A 88 -0.95 20.05 -2.91
N ALA A 89 -1.42 20.74 -1.88
CA ALA A 89 -0.59 21.44 -0.92
C ALA A 89 0.29 20.47 -0.12
N VAL A 90 -0.30 19.38 0.40
CA VAL A 90 0.44 18.34 1.10
C VAL A 90 1.45 17.67 0.16
N ALA A 91 1.05 17.30 -1.06
CA ALA A 91 1.97 16.69 -2.03
C ALA A 91 3.15 17.61 -2.38
N THR A 92 2.90 18.91 -2.55
CA THR A 92 3.95 19.90 -2.83
C THR A 92 4.92 20.02 -1.67
N ASP A 93 4.41 20.12 -0.44
CA ASP A 93 5.25 20.16 0.78
C ASP A 93 6.08 18.87 0.90
N LEU A 94 5.52 17.70 0.60
CA LEU A 94 6.25 16.41 0.63
C LEU A 94 7.37 16.33 -0.42
N VAL A 95 7.15 16.85 -1.62
CA VAL A 95 8.16 16.84 -2.69
C VAL A 95 9.31 17.80 -2.39
N ALA A 96 9.01 18.94 -1.76
CA ALA A 96 9.95 19.99 -1.42
C ALA A 96 10.83 19.70 -0.19
N LEU A 97 10.59 18.59 0.53
CA LEU A 97 11.42 18.16 1.65
C LEU A 97 12.86 17.84 1.21
N ASN A 98 13.82 18.11 2.10
CA ASN A 98 15.21 17.68 1.93
C ASN A 98 15.36 16.15 2.17
N SER A 99 16.53 15.57 1.88
CA SER A 99 16.75 14.11 1.97
C SER A 99 16.53 13.54 3.38
N ASP A 100 16.90 14.30 4.42
CA ASP A 100 16.75 13.87 5.82
C ASP A 100 15.28 13.94 6.24
N GLU A 101 14.59 15.02 5.87
CA GLU A 101 13.16 15.21 6.11
C GLU A 101 12.29 14.19 5.37
N LYS A 102 12.67 13.81 4.13
CA LYS A 102 12.03 12.74 3.37
C LYS A 102 12.13 11.41 4.10
N THR A 103 13.29 11.10 4.67
CA THR A 103 13.50 9.88 5.46
C THR A 103 12.61 9.85 6.70
N ILE A 104 12.46 10.99 7.39
CA ILE A 104 11.58 11.11 8.57
C ILE A 104 10.11 10.92 8.20
N VAL A 105 9.64 11.55 7.12
CA VAL A 105 8.25 11.43 6.68
C VAL A 105 7.96 10.03 6.12
N ALA A 106 8.90 9.44 5.38
CA ALA A 106 8.80 8.04 4.97
C ALA A 106 8.72 7.10 6.18
N GLY A 107 9.50 7.36 7.23
CA GLY A 107 9.40 6.63 8.51
C GLY A 107 8.07 6.80 9.22
N LEU A 108 7.47 8.00 9.19
CA LEU A 108 6.13 8.24 9.75
C LEU A 108 5.03 7.55 8.93
N LEU A 109 5.11 7.57 7.60
CA LEU A 109 4.20 6.83 6.71
C LEU A 109 4.37 5.31 6.92
N ALA A 110 5.60 4.85 7.06
CA ALA A 110 5.94 3.47 7.39
C ALA A 110 5.42 3.06 8.79
N LYS A 111 5.28 4.00 9.73
CA LYS A 111 4.65 3.74 11.03
C LYS A 111 3.12 3.75 10.97
N THR A 112 2.54 4.44 10.00
CA THR A 112 1.08 4.47 9.77
C THR A 112 0.60 3.17 9.10
N ILE A 113 1.51 2.39 8.51
CA ILE A 113 1.30 1.01 8.09
C ILE A 113 1.66 0.01 9.20
N GLU A 114 1.29 0.28 10.47
CA GLU A 114 1.20 -0.77 11.51
C GLU A 114 0.19 -1.90 11.18
N GLY A 115 -0.32 -1.95 9.94
CA GLY A 115 -0.97 -3.11 9.32
C GLY A 115 -0.53 -3.39 7.87
N GLY A 116 0.60 -2.84 7.42
CA GLY A 116 1.18 -3.10 6.10
C GLY A 116 2.59 -3.62 6.26
N GLU A 117 2.72 -4.91 6.58
CA GLU A 117 3.98 -5.62 6.42
C GLU A 117 4.39 -5.49 4.94
N VAL A 118 5.44 -4.71 4.67
CA VAL A 118 6.12 -4.75 3.39
C VAL A 118 6.89 -6.07 3.38
N VAL A 119 6.20 -7.14 2.99
CA VAL A 119 6.88 -8.32 2.50
C VAL A 119 7.41 -7.95 1.14
N GLU A 120 8.72 -7.71 1.07
CA GLU A 120 9.44 -7.73 -0.19
C GLU A 120 9.32 -9.16 -0.73
N ILE A 121 8.32 -9.43 -1.57
CA ILE A 121 8.23 -10.69 -2.31
C ILE A 121 9.32 -10.64 -3.37
N ARG A 122 10.58 -10.84 -2.97
CA ARG A 122 11.64 -11.28 -3.86
C ARG A 122 11.31 -12.72 -4.22
N ALA A 123 10.47 -12.87 -5.25
CA ALA A 123 10.14 -14.12 -5.92
C ALA A 123 10.00 -15.33 -4.98
N VAL A 124 8.76 -15.75 -4.70
CA VAL A 124 8.52 -17.12 -4.26
C VAL A 124 9.04 -18.07 -5.34
N SER A 125 10.30 -18.48 -5.22
CA SER A 125 10.87 -19.55 -6.00
C SER A 125 10.42 -20.85 -5.36
N SER A 126 9.18 -21.25 -5.65
CA SER A 126 8.69 -22.60 -5.36
C SER A 126 9.41 -23.58 -6.26
N THR A 127 10.59 -24.04 -5.85
CA THR A 127 11.19 -25.24 -6.41
C THR A 127 10.43 -26.44 -5.84
N SER A 128 9.34 -26.85 -6.49
CA SER A 128 8.65 -28.09 -6.15
C SER A 128 9.43 -29.27 -6.75
N VAL A 129 9.92 -30.17 -5.92
CA VAL A 129 10.53 -31.43 -6.38
C VAL A 129 9.48 -32.53 -6.18
N MET A 130 9.16 -33.25 -7.26
CA MET A 130 8.28 -34.42 -7.22
C MET A 130 9.07 -35.65 -7.63
N VAL A 131 9.08 -36.67 -6.79
CA VAL A 131 9.66 -37.97 -7.10
C VAL A 131 8.51 -38.95 -7.32
N ASN A 132 8.45 -39.52 -8.52
CA ASN A 132 7.45 -40.52 -8.89
C ASN A 132 8.12 -41.89 -8.91
N ALA A 133 7.58 -42.83 -8.13
CA ALA A 133 7.88 -44.25 -8.27
C ALA A 133 6.76 -44.88 -9.12
N CYS A 134 7.13 -45.39 -10.29
CA CYS A 134 6.20 -46.02 -11.22
C CYS A 134 6.47 -47.52 -11.29
N TYR A 135 5.40 -48.30 -11.26
CA TYR A 135 5.41 -49.73 -11.56
C TYR A 135 4.68 -49.96 -12.88
N ASP A 136 5.39 -50.51 -13.85
CA ASP A 136 4.81 -51.05 -15.08
C ASP A 136 4.37 -52.49 -14.82
N LEU A 137 3.05 -52.71 -14.86
CA LEU A 137 2.49 -54.06 -14.82
C LEU A 137 2.55 -54.60 -16.24
N LEU A 138 3.67 -55.27 -16.56
CA LEU A 138 3.83 -55.97 -17.83
C LEU A 138 2.81 -57.13 -17.90
N SER A 139 1.69 -56.91 -18.59
CA SER A 139 0.81 -58.01 -19.00
C SER A 139 1.32 -58.56 -20.33
N GLU A 140 1.93 -59.75 -20.29
CA GLU A 140 2.29 -60.51 -21.49
C GLU A 140 1.03 -60.79 -22.33
N GLY A 141 0.97 -60.27 -23.56
CA GLY A 141 -0.01 -60.68 -24.56
C GLY A 141 -1.08 -59.65 -25.00
N LEU A 142 -1.14 -58.44 -24.43
CA LEU A 142 -1.97 -57.35 -24.95
C LEU A 142 -1.10 -56.14 -25.28
N GLY A 143 -1.35 -55.48 -26.42
CA GLY A 143 -0.64 -54.28 -26.89
C GLY A 143 -0.86 -53.01 -26.05
N VAL A 144 -1.20 -53.18 -24.77
CA VAL A 144 -1.50 -52.13 -23.81
C VAL A 144 -0.88 -52.48 -22.45
N VAL A 145 -0.05 -51.59 -21.92
CA VAL A 145 0.65 -51.77 -20.64
C VAL A 145 0.05 -50.84 -19.59
N PRO A 146 -0.66 -51.36 -18.58
CA PRO A 146 -1.11 -50.54 -17.46
C PRO A 146 0.07 -50.12 -16.60
N TYR A 147 0.18 -48.82 -16.31
CA TYR A 147 1.19 -48.26 -15.42
C TYR A 147 0.52 -47.55 -14.24
N ALA A 148 1.09 -47.73 -13.05
CA ALA A 148 0.69 -47.00 -11.86
C ALA A 148 1.89 -46.28 -11.27
N CYS A 149 1.76 -44.97 -11.08
CA CYS A 149 2.77 -44.11 -10.49
C CYS A 149 2.24 -43.52 -9.18
N VAL A 150 3.04 -43.66 -8.13
CA VAL A 150 2.85 -42.94 -6.88
C VAL A 150 3.91 -41.85 -6.78
N GLY A 151 3.44 -40.60 -6.73
CA GLY A 151 4.28 -39.41 -6.64
C GLY A 151 4.24 -38.82 -5.25
N LEU A 152 5.41 -38.66 -4.64
CA LEU A 152 5.59 -37.88 -3.43
C LEU A 152 6.28 -36.57 -3.81
N GLY A 153 5.61 -35.46 -3.54
CA GLY A 153 6.11 -34.12 -3.82
C GLY A 153 6.07 -33.24 -2.59
N GLY A 154 7.03 -32.36 -2.46
CA GLY A 154 7.03 -31.29 -1.46
C GLY A 154 7.09 -29.94 -2.15
N ASN A 155 6.33 -28.95 -1.65
CA ASN A 155 6.61 -27.56 -1.97
C ASN A 155 7.42 -26.95 -0.83
N PHE A 156 8.63 -26.48 -1.13
CA PHE A 156 9.44 -25.74 -0.18
C PHE A 156 9.08 -24.26 -0.30
N VAL A 157 8.17 -23.81 0.56
CA VAL A 157 7.87 -22.38 0.70
C VAL A 157 8.88 -21.83 1.70
N GLY A 158 10.00 -21.30 1.19
CA GLY A 158 10.97 -20.60 2.02
C GLY A 158 10.45 -19.20 2.35
N VAL A 159 9.81 -19.04 3.49
CA VAL A 159 9.54 -17.71 4.08
C VAL A 159 10.52 -17.52 5.23
N VAL A 160 11.11 -16.33 5.24
CA VAL A 160 12.15 -15.84 6.15
C VAL A 160 11.86 -16.18 7.62
N ASP A 161 12.94 -16.45 8.37
CA ASP A 161 13.03 -16.83 9.80
C ASP A 161 12.65 -18.29 10.19
N GLY A 162 13.56 -19.22 9.88
CA GLY A 162 13.88 -20.34 10.78
C GLY A 162 12.85 -21.46 10.99
N HIS A 163 11.65 -21.40 10.40
CA HIS A 163 10.64 -22.46 10.48
C HIS A 163 10.35 -23.05 9.09
N ILE A 164 10.96 -24.20 8.79
CA ILE A 164 10.67 -24.96 7.58
C ILE A 164 9.37 -25.75 7.83
N THR A 165 8.27 -25.34 7.22
CA THR A 165 7.00 -26.12 7.22
C THR A 165 6.85 -26.85 5.88
N PRO A 166 7.33 -28.10 5.74
CA PRO A 166 7.20 -28.84 4.49
C PRO A 166 5.73 -29.19 4.25
N LYS A 167 5.16 -28.73 3.14
CA LYS A 167 3.84 -29.19 2.70
C LYS A 167 4.00 -30.40 1.79
N LEU A 168 3.74 -31.58 2.36
CA LEU A 168 3.72 -32.85 1.62
C LEU A 168 2.46 -32.93 0.76
N ALA A 169 2.63 -33.20 -0.53
CA ALA A 169 1.56 -33.48 -1.46
C ALA A 169 1.79 -34.88 -2.05
N TYR A 170 0.77 -35.72 -1.96
CA TYR A 170 0.74 -37.01 -2.65
C TYR A 170 -0.04 -36.84 -3.95
N ARG A 171 0.45 -37.43 -5.05
CA ARG A 171 -0.29 -37.57 -6.30
C ARG A 171 -0.28 -39.03 -6.72
N LEU A 172 -1.45 -39.53 -7.09
CA LEU A 172 -1.60 -40.88 -7.63
C LEU A 172 -1.92 -40.73 -9.12
N LYS A 173 -1.06 -41.26 -9.99
CA LYS A 173 -1.27 -41.25 -11.43
C LYS A 173 -1.38 -42.69 -11.91
N ALA A 174 -2.54 -43.04 -12.45
CA ALA A 174 -2.72 -44.28 -13.19
C ALA A 174 -2.89 -43.95 -14.68
N GLY A 175 -2.41 -44.82 -15.56
CA GLY A 175 -2.72 -44.72 -16.97
C GLY A 175 -2.39 -45.99 -17.73
N LEU A 176 -2.64 -45.94 -19.03
CA LEU A 176 -2.40 -47.03 -19.97
C LEU A 176 -1.41 -46.54 -21.02
N SER A 177 -0.33 -47.28 -21.24
CA SER A 177 0.60 -47.06 -22.34
C SER A 177 0.23 -47.97 -23.51
N TYR A 178 -0.02 -47.40 -24.68
CA TYR A 178 -0.24 -48.14 -25.93
C TYR A 178 1.05 -48.17 -26.73
N GLN A 179 1.49 -49.35 -27.17
CA GLN A 179 2.63 -49.47 -28.09
C GLN A 179 2.11 -49.46 -29.54
N ASN A 180 2.17 -48.30 -30.21
CA ASN A 180 1.86 -48.24 -31.64
C ASN A 180 3.15 -48.47 -32.47
N LEU A 181 3.07 -49.39 -33.44
CA LEU A 181 4.18 -50.08 -34.08
C LEU A 181 4.94 -49.28 -35.15
N ARG A 182 5.03 -47.94 -35.04
CA ARG A 182 5.78 -47.17 -36.05
C ARG A 182 6.62 -46.00 -35.60
N ASP A 183 6.46 -45.49 -34.39
CA ASP A 183 7.43 -44.56 -33.80
C ASP A 183 7.31 -44.65 -32.27
N ARG A 184 8.45 -44.61 -31.56
CA ARG A 184 8.57 -44.77 -30.10
C ARG A 184 7.91 -43.61 -29.33
N TYR A 185 6.58 -43.55 -29.35
CA TYR A 185 5.79 -42.61 -28.57
C TYR A 185 4.87 -43.38 -27.63
N SER A 186 5.02 -43.16 -26.32
CA SER A 186 4.10 -43.64 -25.28
C SER A 186 3.17 -42.51 -24.89
N CYS A 187 1.88 -42.63 -25.22
CA CYS A 187 0.85 -41.71 -24.74
C CYS A 187 0.43 -42.10 -23.32
N VAL A 188 0.70 -41.22 -22.36
CA VAL A 188 0.43 -41.40 -20.93
C VAL A 188 -0.80 -40.58 -20.59
N VAL A 189 -1.98 -41.21 -20.61
CA VAL A 189 -3.25 -40.56 -20.19
C VAL A 189 -3.38 -40.73 -18.68
N GLY A 190 -3.05 -39.68 -17.93
CA GLY A 190 -3.14 -39.67 -16.46
C GLY A 190 -4.32 -38.82 -15.96
N TYR A 191 -5.16 -39.40 -15.11
CA TYR A 191 -6.07 -38.64 -14.24
C TYR A 191 -5.29 -38.24 -12.97
N VAL A 192 -5.46 -36.99 -12.53
CA VAL A 192 -4.88 -36.42 -11.29
C VAL A 192 -5.87 -36.55 -10.15
#